data_AF-A0A2V2DEQ2-F1
#
_entry.id   AF-A0A2V2DEQ2-F1
#
_cell.length_a   1.000
_cell.length_b   1.000
_cell.length_c   1.000
_cell.angle_alpha   90.00
_cell.angle_beta   90.00
_cell.angle_gamma   90.00
#
_symmetry.space_group_name_H-M   'P 1'
#
loop_
_entity.id
_entity.type
_entity.pdbx_description
1 polymer ?
#
loop_
_entity_poly.entity_id
_entity_poly.type
_entity_poly.pdbx_seq_one_letter_code
_entity_poly.pdbx_strand_id
1 'polypeptide(L)' 'MDTFKEKYLAGQLEPEEIDDYVEAWNNSDDERTLAKFLGLNAEEEDVWISVGEEALFELLNRQKGK' A
#
# COMPACT_ATOMS: atom_id res chain seq x y z
N MET A 1 6.62 13.20 -2.92
CA MET A 1 6.51 12.01 -3.78
C MET A 1 5.35 11.24 -3.21
N ASP A 2 4.27 11.06 -3.97
CA ASP A 2 3.07 10.43 -3.43
C ASP A 2 3.34 8.94 -3.18
N THR A 3 2.75 8.38 -2.13
CA THR A 3 2.87 6.96 -1.81
C THR A 3 1.95 6.10 -2.68
N PHE A 4 2.15 4.78 -2.64
CA PHE A 4 1.24 3.82 -3.29
C PHE A 4 -0.22 4.07 -2.88
N LYS A 5 -0.48 4.16 -1.57
CA LYS A 5 -1.82 4.40 -1.02
C LYS A 5 -2.46 5.67 -1.58
N GLU A 6 -1.74 6.79 -1.62
CA GLU A 6 -2.27 8.07 -2.11
C GLU A 6 -2.69 7.96 -3.59
N LYS A 7 -1.86 7.33 -4.42
CA LYS A 7 -2.15 7.13 -5.85
C LYS A 7 -3.26 6.11 -6.09
N TYR A 8 -3.29 5.02 -5.33
CA TYR A 8 -4.36 4.02 -5.38
C TYR A 8 -5.72 4.63 -5.01
N LEU A 9 -5.78 5.41 -3.93
CA LEU A 9 -7.01 6.09 -3.50
C LEU A 9 -7.48 7.16 -4.49
N ALA A 10 -6.55 7.79 -5.21
CA ALA A 10 -6.85 8.70 -6.31
C ALA A 10 -7.32 7.99 -7.60
N GLY A 11 -7.34 6.65 -7.63
CA GLY A 11 -7.71 5.86 -8.82
C GLY A 11 -6.66 5.92 -9.92
N GLN A 12 -5.39 6.21 -9.57
CA GLN A 12 -4.28 6.27 -10.51
C GLN A 12 -3.53 4.94 -10.63
N LEU A 13 -3.77 4.01 -9.70
CA LEU A 13 -3.14 2.70 -9.66
C LEU A 13 -4.16 1.59 -9.53
N GLU A 14 -3.83 0.44 -10.11
CA GLU A 14 -4.49 -0.84 -9.88
C GLU A 14 -3.88 -1.59 -8.69
N PRO A 15 -4.59 -2.55 -8.08
CA PRO A 15 -4.08 -3.35 -6.97
C PRO A 15 -2.75 -4.04 -7.28
N GLU A 16 -2.61 -4.60 -8.48
CA GLU A 16 -1.43 -5.39 -8.89
C GLU A 16 -0.15 -4.54 -8.95
N GLU A 17 -0.25 -3.22 -9.05
CA GLU A 17 0.91 -2.33 -9.05
C GLU A 17 1.59 -2.26 -7.66
N ILE A 18 1.01 -2.83 -6.61
CA ILE A 18 1.67 -2.92 -5.31
C ILE A 18 2.97 -3.73 -5.38
N ASP A 19 3.02 -4.76 -6.24
CA ASP A 19 4.19 -5.61 -6.42
C ASP A 19 5.40 -4.81 -6.92
N ASP A 20 5.19 -3.87 -7.84
CA ASP A 20 6.24 -2.99 -8.35
C ASP A 20 6.82 -2.08 -7.25
N TYR A 21 5.97 -1.61 -6.33
CA TYR A 21 6.42 -0.80 -5.19
C TYR A 21 7.16 -1.64 -4.16
N VAL A 22 6.72 -2.88 -3.93
CA VAL A 22 7.42 -3.84 -3.06
C VAL A 22 8.79 -4.17 -3.63
N GLU A 23 8.90 -4.43 -4.94
CA GLU A 23 10.17 -4.65 -5.62
C GLU A 23 11.08 -3.40 -5.55
N ALA A 24 10.54 -2.22 -5.82
CA ALA A 24 11.28 -0.97 -5.72
C ALA A 24 11.83 -0.73 -4.31
N TRP A 25 11.02 -0.99 -3.27
CA TRP A 25 11.45 -0.90 -1.88
C TRP A 25 12.55 -1.92 -1.56
N ASN A 26 12.36 -3.19 -1.94
CA ASN A 26 13.34 -4.27 -1.73
C ASN A 26 14.70 -3.99 -2.39
N ASN A 27 14.71 -3.26 -3.51
CA ASN A 27 15.93 -2.88 -4.24
C ASN A 27 16.43 -1.47 -3.89
N SER A 28 15.85 -0.81 -2.89
CA SER A 28 16.25 0.53 -2.46
C SER A 28 17.05 0.50 -1.17
N ASP A 29 17.80 1.57 -0.91
CA ASP A 29 18.43 1.83 0.40
C ASP A 29 17.49 2.55 1.38
N ASP A 30 16.17 2.44 1.17
CA ASP A 30 15.17 3.12 2.01
C ASP A 30 15.05 2.44 3.38
N GLU A 31 15.41 3.16 4.45
CA GLU A 31 15.37 2.64 5.82
C GLU A 31 13.95 2.53 6.41
N ARG A 32 12.92 3.05 5.72
CA ARG A 32 11.54 2.96 6.18
C ARG A 32 11.04 1.52 6.06
N THR A 33 10.09 1.15 6.91
CA THR A 33 9.34 -0.10 6.72
C THR A 33 8.52 -0.03 5.43
N LEU A 34 8.26 -1.18 4.81
CA LEU A 34 7.44 -1.29 3.61
C LEU A 34 6.07 -0.59 3.78
N ALA A 35 5.40 -0.77 4.91
CA ALA A 35 4.14 -0.09 5.20
C ALA A 35 4.27 1.44 5.14
N LYS A 36 5.32 2.01 5.75
CA LYS A 36 5.58 3.46 5.70
C LYS A 36 5.97 3.94 4.30
N PHE A 37 6.66 3.12 3.52
CA PHE A 37 7.00 3.41 2.13
C PHE A 37 5.73 3.48 1.25
N LEU A 38 4.81 2.52 1.44
CA LEU A 38 3.52 2.47 0.75
C LEU A 38 2.50 3.50 1.28
N GLY A 39 2.74 4.08 2.45
CA GLY A 39 1.86 5.03 3.12
C GLY A 39 0.70 4.38 3.89
N LEU A 40 0.83 3.09 4.22
CA LEU A 40 -0.12 2.37 5.05
C LEU A 40 -0.03 2.82 6.51
N ASN A 41 -1.18 2.84 7.19
CA ASN A 41 -1.24 2.99 8.63
C ASN A 41 -1.10 1.63 9.35
N ALA A 42 -1.08 1.65 10.68
CA ALA A 42 -0.88 0.42 11.47
C ALA A 42 -1.99 -0.62 11.31
N GLU A 43 -3.25 -0.20 11.10
CA GLU A 43 -4.37 -1.11 10.88
C GLU A 43 -4.27 -1.78 9.49
N GLU A 44 -3.92 -1.01 8.48
CA GLU A 44 -3.72 -1.50 7.12
C GLU A 44 -2.54 -2.47 7.04
N GLU A 45 -1.43 -2.16 7.71
CA GLU A 45 -0.28 -3.07 7.84
C GLU A 45 -0.67 -4.37 8.56
N ASP A 46 -1.39 -4.28 9.68
CA ASP A 46 -1.83 -5.46 10.44
C ASP A 46 -2.76 -6.36 9.63
N VAL A 47 -3.72 -5.79 8.90
CA VAL A 47 -4.61 -6.54 8.01
C VAL A 47 -3.83 -7.22 6.89
N TRP A 48 -2.87 -6.51 6.28
CA TRP A 48 -2.08 -7.08 5.20
C TRP A 48 -1.23 -8.25 5.68
N ILE A 49 -0.54 -8.10 6.82
CA ILE A 49 0.30 -9.15 7.40
C ILE A 49 -0.54 -10.35 7.89
N SER A 50 -1.70 -10.09 8.49
CA SER A 50 -2.50 -11.13 9.16
C SER A 50 -3.48 -11.86 8.25
N VAL A 51 -4.05 -11.16 7.26
CA VAL A 51 -5.12 -11.69 6.39
C VAL A 51 -4.66 -11.78 4.94
N GLY A 52 -3.89 -10.80 4.49
CA GLY A 52 -3.35 -10.74 3.14
C GLY A 52 -3.82 -9.53 2.34
N GLU A 53 -3.33 -9.49 1.10
CA GLU A 53 -3.45 -8.35 0.20
C GLU A 53 -4.91 -8.06 -0.22
N GLU A 54 -5.72 -9.09 -0.43
CA GLU A 54 -7.15 -8.94 -0.74
C GLU A 54 -7.88 -8.14 0.34
N ALA A 55 -7.64 -8.46 1.62
CA ALA A 55 -8.24 -7.76 2.74
C ALA A 55 -7.72 -6.32 2.90
N LEU A 56 -6.43 -6.08 2.60
CA LEU A 56 -5.88 -4.73 2.53
C LEU A 56 -6.64 -3.90 1.49
N PHE A 57 -6.82 -4.42 0.28
CA PHE A 57 -7.51 -3.70 -0.79
C PHE A 57 -9.00 -3.51 -0.52
N GLU A 58 -9.68 -4.45 0.12
CA GLU A 58 -11.03 -4.23 0.62
C GLU A 58 -11.10 -3.03 1.57
N LEU A 59 -10.15 -2.92 2.49
CA LEU A 59 -10.08 -1.81 3.45
C LEU A 59 -9.78 -0.48 2.76
N LEU A 60 -8.84 -0.45 1.81
CA LEU A 60 -8.50 0.75 1.04
C LEU A 60 -9.65 1.19 0.12
N ASN A 61 -10.37 0.25 -0.50
CA ASN A 61 -11.53 0.56 -1.34
C ASN A 61 -12.66 1.24 -0.56
N ARG A 62 -12.81 0.96 0.75
CA ARG A 62 -13.76 1.68 1.63
C ARG A 62 -13.36 3.13 1.91
N GLN A 63 -12.11 3.50 1.63
CA GLN A 63 -11.59 4.86 1.79
C GLN A 63 -11.68 5.67 0.50
N LYS A 64 -11.83 5.03 -0.67
CA LYS A 64 -12.01 5.72 -1.96
C LYS A 64 -13.27 6.59 -1.93
N GLY A 65 -13.12 7.86 -2.33
CA GLY A 65 -14.22 8.82 -2.44
C GLY A 65 -14.69 9.45 -1.13
N LYS A 66 -13.94 9.27 -0.03
CA LYS A 66 -14.03 10.12 1.16
C LYS A 66 -13.12 11.33 1.03
#